data_AF-A0A956LAV9-F1
#
_entry.id   AF-A0A956LAV9-F1
#
_cell.length_a   1.000
_cell.length_b   1.000
_cell.length_c   1.000
_cell.angle_alpha   90.00
_cell.angle_beta   90.00
_cell.angle_gamma   90.00
#
_symmetry.space_group_name_H-M   'P 1'
#
loop_
_entity.id
_entity.type
_entity.pdbx_description
1 polymer ?
#
loop_
_entity_poly.entity_id
_entity_poly.type
_entity_poly.pdbx_seq_one_letter_code
_entity_poly.pdbx_strand_id
1 'polypeptide(L)'
;MTSLPLERWRDQEARLPDAGQAVIACADETSLVVYQAYRPAIAEWALEQGRLGGPHFSMTRMTWVKPSFLWMMYRCGWATKPDQERVLAVRVARSWFAETVADAVLARFHESTFTSEAEWKQALAISDVRVQWDPDRLPDGGALRRRAIQVGLRRKALDSYLDAIE
;
A
#
# COMPACT_ATOMS: atom_id res chain seq x y z
N MET A 1 15.18 8.23 -15.13
CA MET A 1 14.62 7.12 -14.33
C MET A 1 15.61 6.76 -13.24
N THR A 2 15.32 7.10 -11.98
CA THR A 2 16.11 6.61 -10.85
C THR A 2 15.76 5.14 -10.67
N SER A 3 16.75 4.25 -10.81
CA SER A 3 16.54 2.81 -10.55
C SER A 3 16.12 2.61 -9.09
N LEU A 4 15.19 1.69 -8.85
CA LEU A 4 14.86 1.28 -7.48
C LEU A 4 16.13 0.69 -6.83
N PRO A 5 16.55 1.18 -5.66
CA PRO A 5 17.67 0.57 -4.95
C PRO A 5 17.27 -0.85 -4.54
N LEU A 6 18.19 -1.79 -4.75
CA LEU A 6 17.96 -3.21 -4.46
C LEU A 6 18.86 -3.62 -3.29
N GLU A 7 18.31 -4.45 -2.43
CA GLU A 7 19.04 -5.10 -1.35
C GLU A 7 18.66 -6.59 -1.26
N ARG A 8 19.54 -7.39 -0.65
CA ARG A 8 19.23 -8.80 -0.41
C ARG A 8 18.20 -8.87 0.71
N TRP A 9 17.18 -9.71 0.53
CA TRP A 9 16.16 -9.94 1.56
C TRP A 9 16.76 -10.30 2.92
N ARG A 10 17.80 -11.13 2.98
CA ARG A 10 18.45 -11.50 4.25
C ARG A 10 19.04 -10.32 5.01
N ASP A 11 19.56 -9.33 4.27
CA ASP A 11 20.17 -8.14 4.87
C ASP A 11 19.08 -7.20 5.39
N GLN A 12 17.96 -7.08 4.65
CA GLN A 12 16.77 -6.37 5.10
C GLN A 12 16.19 -6.99 6.36
N GLU A 13 15.95 -8.30 6.33
CA GLU A 13 15.32 -9.09 7.39
C GLU A 13 16.04 -8.88 8.73
N ALA A 14 17.37 -8.88 8.73
CA ALA A 14 18.20 -8.69 9.91
C ALA A 14 17.99 -7.34 10.64
N ARG A 15 17.37 -6.35 9.98
CA ARG A 15 17.09 -5.01 10.53
C ARG A 15 15.62 -4.78 10.85
N LEU A 16 14.73 -5.69 10.46
CA LEU A 16 13.30 -5.56 10.69
C LEU A 16 12.92 -6.10 12.08
N PRO A 17 11.88 -5.56 12.73
CA PRO A 17 11.40 -6.09 13.99
C PRO A 17 10.79 -7.48 13.81
N ASP A 18 11.01 -8.40 14.75
CA ASP A 18 10.47 -9.76 14.66
C ASP A 18 8.94 -9.82 14.81
N ALA A 19 8.33 -8.82 15.47
CA ALA A 19 6.90 -8.77 15.76
C ALA A 19 6.39 -7.32 15.83
N GLY A 20 5.06 -7.17 15.85
CA GLY A 20 4.40 -5.86 15.93
C GLY A 20 4.10 -5.25 14.56
N GLN A 21 3.63 -4.01 14.54
CA GLN A 21 3.28 -3.29 13.32
C GLN A 21 4.51 -2.53 12.79
N ALA A 22 4.83 -2.69 11.51
CA ALA A 22 5.97 -2.02 10.88
C ALA A 22 5.63 -1.50 9.48
N VAL A 23 5.98 -0.25 9.20
CA VAL A 23 5.97 0.31 7.85
C VAL A 23 7.27 -0.09 7.17
N ILE A 24 7.22 -1.14 6.36
CA ILE A 24 8.37 -1.66 5.61
C ILE A 24 8.25 -1.10 4.19
N ALA A 25 9.22 -0.28 3.77
CA ALA A 25 9.20 0.41 2.49
C ALA A 25 10.63 0.54 1.93
N CYS A 26 10.75 0.60 0.61
CA CYS A 26 11.92 1.21 -0.03
C CYS A 26 11.75 2.73 0.06
N ALA A 27 12.61 3.41 0.80
CA ALA A 27 12.48 4.84 1.09
C ALA A 27 13.84 5.54 1.14
N ASP A 28 13.82 6.85 0.88
CA ASP A 28 14.92 7.77 1.13
C ASP A 28 14.46 8.90 2.07
N GLU A 29 15.18 10.03 2.07
CA GLU A 29 14.90 11.17 2.94
C GLU A 29 13.55 11.82 2.62
N THR A 30 13.17 11.88 1.33
CA THR A 30 12.01 12.65 0.88
C THR A 30 10.87 11.79 0.34
N SER A 31 11.13 10.55 -0.06
CA SER A 31 10.17 9.72 -0.77
C SER A 31 10.17 8.27 -0.30
N LEU A 32 9.10 7.54 -0.62
CA LEU A 32 9.01 6.10 -0.47
C LEU A 32 8.25 5.47 -1.63
N VAL A 33 8.42 4.15 -1.77
CA VAL A 33 7.75 3.35 -2.79
C VAL A 33 6.56 2.64 -2.19
N VAL A 34 5.42 2.76 -2.86
CA VAL A 34 4.27 1.90 -2.67
C VAL A 34 4.01 1.06 -3.91
N TYR A 35 3.55 -0.17 -3.68
CA TYR A 35 3.28 -1.13 -4.73
C TYR A 35 1.78 -1.36 -4.91
N GLN A 36 1.38 -1.53 -6.16
CA GLN A 36 0.03 -1.89 -6.57
C GLN A 36 0.06 -2.88 -7.71
N ALA A 37 -0.83 -3.87 -7.67
CA ALA A 37 -0.98 -4.84 -8.75
C ALA A 37 -2.22 -4.53 -9.59
N TYR A 38 -2.05 -4.57 -10.90
CA TYR A 38 -3.08 -4.28 -11.88
C TYR A 38 -3.08 -5.29 -13.01
N ARG A 39 -4.20 -5.35 -13.73
CA ARG A 39 -4.27 -5.93 -15.05
C ARG A 39 -3.38 -5.18 -16.05
N PRO A 40 -2.88 -5.84 -17.10
CA PRO A 40 -1.98 -5.23 -18.09
C PRO A 40 -2.46 -3.88 -18.62
N ALA A 41 -3.74 -3.79 -19.00
CA ALA A 41 -4.29 -2.58 -19.61
C ALA A 41 -4.23 -1.30 -18.74
N ILE A 42 -4.18 -1.42 -17.40
CA ILE A 42 -3.98 -0.24 -16.53
C ILE A 42 -2.50 0.11 -16.44
N ALA A 43 -1.64 -0.90 -16.27
CA ALA A 43 -0.21 -0.69 -16.13
C ALA A 43 0.44 -0.16 -17.41
N GLU A 44 0.07 -0.72 -18.57
CA GLU A 44 0.54 -0.30 -19.89
C GLU A 44 0.12 1.15 -20.17
N TRP A 45 -1.15 1.48 -19.93
CA TRP A 45 -1.62 2.86 -20.05
C TRP A 45 -0.85 3.81 -19.13
N ALA A 46 -0.60 3.40 -17.87
CA ALA A 46 0.13 4.25 -16.93
C ALA A 46 1.58 4.50 -17.36
N LEU A 47 2.23 3.49 -17.93
CA LEU A 47 3.59 3.60 -18.48
C LEU A 47 3.62 4.48 -19.74
N GLU A 48 2.66 4.32 -20.64
CA GLU A 48 2.54 5.12 -21.87
C GLU A 48 2.28 6.60 -21.57
N GLN A 49 1.45 6.89 -20.57
CA GLN A 49 1.04 8.26 -20.21
C GLN A 49 1.94 8.90 -19.15
N GLY A 50 2.86 8.14 -18.55
CA GLY A 50 3.70 8.61 -17.45
C GLY A 50 2.92 9.02 -16.19
N ARG A 51 1.70 8.49 -16.00
CA ARG A 51 0.86 8.77 -14.83
C ARG A 51 -0.14 7.65 -14.58
N LEU A 52 -0.52 7.43 -13.33
CA LEU A 52 -1.53 6.43 -13.00
C LEU A 52 -2.95 6.96 -13.29
N GLY A 53 -3.83 6.10 -13.82
CA GLY A 53 -5.22 6.47 -14.12
C GLY A 53 -5.74 5.80 -15.40
N GLY A 54 -6.57 6.51 -16.14
CA GLY A 54 -7.03 6.10 -17.46
C GLY A 54 -8.36 5.35 -17.47
N PRO A 55 -8.82 4.93 -18.67
CA PRO A 55 -10.19 4.42 -18.88
C PRO A 55 -10.48 3.11 -18.14
N HIS A 56 -9.43 2.39 -17.74
CA HIS A 56 -9.53 1.10 -17.05
C HIS A 56 -9.31 1.20 -15.53
N PHE A 57 -8.87 2.36 -15.05
CA PHE A 57 -8.66 2.62 -13.64
C PHE A 57 -9.96 3.10 -12.98
N SER A 58 -10.25 2.60 -11.78
CA SER A 58 -11.49 2.95 -11.08
C SER A 58 -11.24 4.05 -10.07
N MET A 59 -11.85 5.22 -10.31
CA MET A 59 -11.82 6.36 -9.37
C MET A 59 -12.82 6.22 -8.22
N THR A 60 -13.75 5.26 -8.29
CA THR A 60 -14.86 5.12 -7.34
C THR A 60 -14.66 4.00 -6.33
N ARG A 61 -13.81 3.00 -6.64
CA ARG A 61 -13.46 1.92 -5.71
C ARG A 61 -12.30 2.33 -4.81
N MET A 62 -12.22 1.65 -3.67
CA MET A 62 -11.06 1.76 -2.78
C MET A 62 -9.82 1.24 -3.51
N THR A 63 -8.78 2.06 -3.54
CA THR A 63 -7.46 1.74 -4.07
C THR A 63 -6.54 1.37 -2.92
N TRP A 64 -5.92 0.19 -2.96
CA TRP A 64 -5.07 -0.30 -1.87
C TRP A 64 -3.59 -0.29 -2.26
N VAL A 65 -2.81 0.57 -1.59
CA VAL A 65 -1.36 0.66 -1.77
C VAL A 65 -0.63 -0.11 -0.67
N LYS A 66 0.53 -0.69 -0.99
CA LYS A 66 1.35 -1.49 -0.07
C LYS A 66 2.80 -1.04 -0.12
N PRO A 67 3.38 -0.49 0.95
CA PRO A 67 4.82 -0.19 0.96
C PRO A 67 5.68 -1.48 1.02
N SER A 68 5.18 -2.56 1.64
CA SER A 68 5.91 -3.84 1.69
C SER A 68 5.82 -4.57 0.35
N PHE A 69 6.98 -4.80 -0.27
CA PHE A 69 7.10 -5.54 -1.52
C PHE A 69 6.62 -7.00 -1.37
N LEU A 70 7.09 -7.72 -0.35
CA LEU A 70 6.73 -9.13 -0.14
C LEU A 70 5.24 -9.29 0.20
N TRP A 71 4.66 -8.33 0.92
CA TRP A 71 3.21 -8.29 1.12
C TRP A 71 2.45 -8.12 -0.21
N MET A 72 2.91 -7.21 -1.08
CA MET A 72 2.32 -7.06 -2.42
C MET A 72 2.48 -8.34 -3.26
N MET A 73 3.68 -8.92 -3.31
CA MET A 73 3.93 -10.12 -4.11
C MET A 73 3.10 -11.31 -3.66
N TYR A 74 2.98 -11.55 -2.35
CA TYR A 74 2.04 -12.55 -1.83
C TYR A 74 0.59 -12.25 -2.26
N ARG A 75 0.16 -10.98 -2.16
CA ARG A 75 -1.22 -10.59 -2.45
C ARG A 75 -1.58 -10.78 -3.93
N CYS A 76 -0.68 -10.50 -4.87
CA CYS A 76 -0.88 -10.77 -6.29
C CYS A 76 -0.45 -12.18 -6.74
N GLY A 77 0.00 -13.04 -5.81
CA GLY A 77 0.48 -14.38 -6.15
C GLY A 77 1.68 -14.34 -7.08
N TRP A 78 2.65 -13.46 -6.80
CA TRP A 78 3.79 -13.21 -7.66
C TRP A 78 3.40 -12.81 -9.08
N ALA A 79 2.39 -11.93 -9.20
CA ALA A 79 1.83 -11.45 -10.46
C ALA A 79 1.24 -12.54 -11.36
N THR A 80 0.83 -13.68 -10.80
CA THR A 80 0.16 -14.75 -11.54
C THR A 80 -1.36 -14.74 -11.39
N LYS A 81 -1.90 -13.98 -10.43
CA LYS A 81 -3.35 -13.88 -10.22
C LYS A 81 -3.99 -13.04 -11.34
N PRO A 82 -5.18 -13.46 -11.85
CA PRO A 82 -5.95 -12.64 -12.79
C PRO A 82 -6.19 -11.23 -12.28
N ASP A 83 -6.12 -10.27 -13.21
CA ASP A 83 -6.26 -8.82 -13.01
C ASP A 83 -5.20 -8.16 -12.09
N GLN A 84 -4.10 -8.87 -11.82
CA GLN A 84 -2.98 -8.45 -10.96
C GLN A 84 -1.60 -8.85 -11.52
N GLU A 85 -1.49 -8.94 -12.85
CA GLU A 85 -0.34 -9.47 -13.59
C GLU A 85 0.79 -8.45 -13.78
N ARG A 86 0.57 -7.19 -13.42
CA ARG A 86 1.58 -6.11 -13.46
C ARG A 86 1.64 -5.44 -12.10
N VAL A 87 2.82 -5.43 -11.49
CA VAL A 87 3.08 -4.70 -10.24
C VAL A 87 3.79 -3.40 -10.57
N LEU A 88 3.14 -2.27 -10.27
CA LEU A 88 3.76 -0.95 -10.37
C LEU A 88 4.40 -0.59 -9.04
N ALA A 89 5.66 -0.14 -9.11
CA ALA A 89 6.36 0.52 -8.02
C ALA A 89 6.18 2.03 -8.21
N VAL A 90 5.40 2.65 -7.34
CA VAL A 90 5.04 4.07 -7.43
C VAL A 90 5.76 4.82 -6.32
N ARG A 91 6.54 5.83 -6.69
CA ARG A 91 7.21 6.71 -5.74
C ARG A 91 6.25 7.82 -5.33
N VAL A 92 6.21 8.11 -4.04
CA VAL A 92 5.41 9.18 -3.45
C VAL A 92 6.23 9.92 -2.40
N ALA A 93 5.87 11.18 -2.15
CA ALA A 93 6.44 11.95 -1.06
C ALA A 93 6.22 11.23 0.29
N ARG A 94 7.28 11.16 1.09
CA ARG A 94 7.26 10.54 2.43
C ARG A 94 6.35 11.32 3.38
N SER A 95 6.33 12.64 3.29
CA SER A 95 5.42 13.51 4.05
C SER A 95 3.96 13.20 3.73
N TRP A 96 3.62 13.13 2.45
CA TRP A 96 2.28 12.76 2.00
C TRP A 96 1.84 11.41 2.57
N PHE A 97 2.70 10.39 2.53
CA PHE A 97 2.36 9.08 3.08
C PHE A 97 2.13 9.13 4.60
N ALA A 98 2.97 9.87 5.33
CA ALA A 98 2.84 10.01 6.77
C ALA A 98 1.54 10.73 7.16
N GLU A 99 1.22 11.84 6.49
CA GLU A 99 -0.03 12.59 6.66
C GLU A 99 -1.25 11.72 6.34
N THR A 100 -1.20 11.00 5.21
CA THR A 100 -2.26 10.07 4.79
C THR A 100 -2.52 9.00 5.84
N VAL A 101 -1.46 8.39 6.40
CA VAL A 101 -1.61 7.36 7.45
C VAL A 101 -2.12 7.95 8.76
N ALA A 102 -1.76 9.19 9.10
CA ALA A 102 -2.25 9.86 10.31
C ALA A 102 -3.78 10.10 10.27
N ASP A 103 -4.34 10.34 9.08
CA ASP A 103 -5.78 10.54 8.86
C ASP A 103 -6.59 9.23 8.75
N ALA A 104 -5.92 8.09 8.84
CA ALA A 104 -6.53 6.81 8.52
C ALA A 104 -7.37 6.22 9.66
N VAL A 105 -8.47 5.56 9.28
CA VAL A 105 -9.28 4.75 10.19
C VAL A 105 -8.92 3.26 10.04
N LEU A 106 -8.82 2.54 11.15
CA LEU A 106 -8.59 1.09 11.12
C LEU A 106 -9.72 0.37 10.36
N ALA A 107 -9.35 -0.44 9.37
CA ALA A 107 -10.29 -1.20 8.54
C ALA A 107 -11.03 -2.31 9.31
N ARG A 108 -10.64 -2.58 10.55
CA ARG A 108 -11.27 -3.52 11.49
C ARG A 108 -11.52 -2.82 12.81
N PHE A 109 -12.56 -3.25 13.52
CA PHE A 109 -12.84 -2.77 14.87
C PHE A 109 -11.73 -3.21 15.84
N HIS A 110 -11.30 -2.29 16.68
CA HIS A 110 -10.38 -2.52 17.78
C HIS A 110 -10.89 -1.80 19.01
N GLU A 111 -11.18 -2.55 20.07
CA GLU A 111 -11.70 -2.04 21.35
C GLU A 111 -10.74 -1.05 22.04
N SER A 112 -9.44 -1.15 21.75
CA SER A 112 -8.42 -0.21 22.23
C SER A 112 -8.46 1.17 21.54
N THR A 113 -9.19 1.29 20.44
CA THR A 113 -9.22 2.50 19.60
C THR A 113 -10.61 3.13 19.52
N PHE A 114 -11.66 2.32 19.57
CA PHE A 114 -13.04 2.78 19.46
C PHE A 114 -13.86 2.29 20.65
N THR A 115 -14.75 3.15 21.15
CA THR A 115 -15.62 2.85 22.30
C THR A 115 -16.71 1.85 21.92
N SER A 116 -17.11 1.82 20.65
CA SER A 116 -18.13 0.89 20.14
C SER A 116 -17.98 0.60 18.65
N GLU A 117 -18.58 -0.51 18.19
CA GLU A 117 -18.68 -0.81 16.77
C GLU A 117 -19.46 0.26 15.98
N ALA A 118 -20.44 0.92 16.61
CA ALA A 118 -21.25 1.94 15.97
C ALA A 118 -20.41 3.18 15.64
N GLU A 119 -19.62 3.65 16.61
CA GLU A 119 -18.65 4.74 16.44
C GLU A 119 -17.63 4.41 15.35
N TRP A 120 -17.05 3.21 15.39
CA TRP A 120 -16.12 2.74 14.37
C TRP A 120 -16.74 2.73 12.97
N LYS A 121 -17.96 2.20 12.82
CA LYS A 121 -18.67 2.17 11.53
C LYS A 121 -18.93 3.58 10.99
N GLN A 122 -19.27 4.54 11.85
CA GLN A 122 -19.44 5.93 11.47
C GLN A 122 -18.11 6.55 10.99
N ALA A 123 -17.03 6.39 11.77
CA ALA A 123 -15.69 6.85 11.39
C ALA A 123 -15.23 6.24 10.05
N LEU A 124 -15.45 4.94 9.87
CA LEU A 124 -15.11 4.21 8.65
C LEU A 124 -15.93 4.67 7.44
N ALA A 125 -17.19 5.07 7.65
CA ALA A 125 -18.08 5.56 6.60
C ALA A 125 -17.66 6.95 6.09
N ILE A 126 -17.20 7.83 6.97
CA ILE A 126 -16.79 9.20 6.61
C ILE A 126 -15.33 9.29 6.13
N SER A 127 -14.46 8.37 6.53
CA SER A 127 -13.03 8.46 6.22
C SER A 127 -12.69 8.11 4.77
N ASP A 128 -11.75 8.84 4.19
CA ASP A 128 -11.16 8.59 2.87
C ASP A 128 -9.94 7.69 2.88
N VAL A 129 -9.37 7.48 4.06
CA VAL A 129 -8.19 6.64 4.25
C VAL A 129 -8.49 5.53 5.23
N ARG A 130 -8.18 4.30 4.84
CA ARG A 130 -8.29 3.13 5.71
C ARG A 130 -6.94 2.46 5.84
N VAL A 131 -6.64 1.93 7.03
CA VAL A 131 -5.43 1.14 7.25
C VAL A 131 -5.77 -0.25 7.73
N GLN A 132 -5.05 -1.22 7.18
CA GLN A 132 -5.08 -2.60 7.65
C GLN A 132 -3.66 -3.07 7.88
N TRP A 133 -3.47 -3.77 8.99
CA TRP A 133 -2.23 -4.47 9.30
C TRP A 133 -2.46 -5.95 9.05
N ASP A 134 -1.69 -6.54 8.14
CA ASP A 134 -1.73 -7.98 7.82
C ASP A 134 -0.38 -8.63 8.12
N PRO A 135 -0.31 -9.95 8.30
CA PRO A 135 0.98 -10.62 8.48
C PRO A 135 1.91 -10.27 7.30
N ASP A 136 3.11 -9.80 7.62
CA ASP A 136 4.17 -9.66 6.63
C ASP A 136 4.58 -11.05 6.12
N ARG A 137 5.35 -11.09 5.04
CA ARG A 137 5.58 -12.31 4.27
C ARG A 137 7.04 -12.59 4.04
N LEU A 138 7.40 -13.86 4.16
CA LEU A 138 8.62 -14.42 3.60
C LEU A 138 8.52 -14.50 2.07
N PRO A 139 9.65 -14.63 1.35
CA PRO A 139 9.65 -14.80 -0.11
C PRO A 139 8.82 -16.00 -0.60
N ASP A 140 8.70 -17.06 0.19
CA ASP A 140 7.88 -18.23 -0.11
C ASP A 140 6.38 -18.04 0.22
N GLY A 141 6.00 -16.89 0.79
CA GLY A 141 4.65 -16.56 1.20
C GLY A 141 4.31 -16.92 2.66
N GLY A 142 5.25 -17.51 3.40
CA GLY A 142 5.11 -17.81 4.83
C GLY A 142 4.77 -16.55 5.63
N ALA A 143 3.83 -16.67 6.58
CA ALA A 143 3.39 -15.55 7.40
C ALA A 143 4.38 -15.28 8.54
N LEU A 144 4.66 -14.01 8.81
CA LEU A 144 5.51 -13.57 9.91
C LEU A 144 4.69 -12.99 11.07
N ARG A 145 5.30 -12.94 12.26
CA ARG A 145 4.69 -12.34 13.47
C ARG A 145 4.56 -10.82 13.35
N ARG A 146 5.50 -10.16 12.67
CA ARG A 146 5.36 -8.75 12.32
C ARG A 146 4.25 -8.54 11.29
N ARG A 147 3.67 -7.36 11.29
CA ARG A 147 2.56 -6.99 10.42
C ARG A 147 2.94 -5.83 9.52
N ALA A 148 2.67 -5.98 8.23
CA ALA A 148 2.85 -4.95 7.22
C ALA A 148 1.55 -4.16 7.04
N ILE A 149 1.70 -2.85 6.83
CA ILE A 149 0.58 -1.95 6.54
C ILE A 149 0.11 -2.12 5.09
N GLN A 150 -1.19 -1.98 4.87
CA GLN A 150 -1.76 -1.56 3.59
C GLN A 150 -2.71 -0.38 3.82
N VAL A 151 -2.67 0.56 2.89
CA VAL A 151 -3.43 1.82 2.98
C VAL A 151 -4.45 1.85 1.84
N GLY A 152 -5.72 1.96 2.22
CA GLY A 152 -6.86 2.09 1.31
C GLY A 152 -7.20 3.56 1.12
N LEU A 153 -7.33 3.97 -0.14
CA LEU A 153 -7.56 5.35 -0.57
C LEU A 153 -8.83 5.43 -1.42
N ARG A 154 -9.68 6.42 -1.14
CA ARG A 154 -10.88 6.71 -1.94
C ARG A 154 -11.20 8.20 -1.93
N ARG A 155 -12.06 8.63 -2.85
CA ARG A 155 -12.50 10.04 -2.99
C ARG A 155 -11.27 10.97 -2.95
N LYS A 156 -11.25 11.95 -2.05
CA LYS A 156 -10.19 12.98 -2.01
C LYS A 156 -8.80 12.40 -1.73
N ALA A 157 -8.70 11.32 -0.95
CA ALA A 157 -7.42 10.68 -0.68
C ALA A 157 -6.86 9.96 -1.92
N LEU A 158 -7.74 9.45 -2.80
CA LEU A 158 -7.30 8.87 -4.07
C LEU A 158 -6.82 9.96 -5.02
N ASP A 159 -7.54 11.09 -5.10
CA ASP A 159 -7.11 12.22 -5.93
C ASP A 159 -5.75 12.75 -5.45
N SER A 160 -5.61 12.99 -4.15
CA SER A 160 -4.35 13.43 -3.53
C SER A 160 -3.20 12.43 -3.75
N TYR A 161 -3.47 11.12 -3.75
CA TYR A 161 -2.45 10.12 -4.07
C TYR A 161 -1.94 10.24 -5.50
N LEU A 162 -2.84 10.43 -6.46
CA LEU A 162 -2.46 10.54 -7.87
C LEU A 162 -1.64 11.81 -8.13
N ASP A 163 -1.94 12.90 -7.41
CA ASP A 163 -1.18 14.16 -7.48
C ASP A 163 0.19 14.07 -6.77
N ALA A 164 0.34 13.15 -5.80
CA ALA A 164 1.57 12.95 -5.03
C ALA A 164 2.57 11.98 -5.67
N ILE A 165 2.29 11.46 -6.87
CA ILE A 165 3.20 10.57 -7.60
C ILE A 165 4.34 11.41 -8.19
N GLU A 166 5.58 11.00 -7.89
CA GLU A 166 6.84 11.61 -8.37
C GLU A 166 7.41 10.93 -9.61
#